data_AF-A0A6J6PFQ7-F1
#
_entry.id   AF-A0A6J6PFQ7-F1
#
_cell.length_a   1.000
_cell.length_b   1.000
_cell.length_c   1.000
_cell.angle_alpha   90.00
_cell.angle_beta   90.00
_cell.angle_gamma   90.00
#
_symmetry.space_group_name_H-M   'P 1'
#
loop_
_entity.id
_entity.type
_entity.pdbx_description
1 polymer ?
#
loop_
_entity_poly.entity_id
_entity_poly.type
_entity_poly.pdbx_seq_one_letter_code
_entity_poly.pdbx_strand_id
1 'polypeptide(L)'
;MLYTFPGASQWAQSLHEAGNTVFLASLTPGAISWDQLKRTQWNTWYETLVEDFRDLKQRCEKVFIAGFDIGGALALRLAENFGDEIDGVILLEPSLPLDHRIFNKQWRAVEMDLYLVDQPLLIMYSEEIREENSNDSLMIADEVSSPFIREVILERSFHLQSADHDGPLLQEESAAFINEIVSGVWLVDIDDDSELIDAEFESIVAGLSLDESSPTTYLDELDRPDPDDHFQAPDPKLAPIHDRSKRNSIFAMIAGPIYAIVAMVLSFDPLGIEPWPGVLAFFGGLAVFLFRLRDDFTDDDGAIV
;
A
#
# COMPACT_ATOMS: atom_id res chain seq x y z
N MET A 1 12.57 -15.77 2.07
CA MET A 1 11.62 -15.88 3.20
C MET A 1 12.08 -14.95 4.30
N LEU A 2 11.24 -14.08 4.83
CA LEU A 2 11.62 -13.10 5.87
C LEU A 2 11.47 -13.67 7.29
N TYR A 3 12.49 -13.47 8.13
CA TYR A 3 12.63 -14.07 9.48
C TYR A 3 11.81 -13.31 10.53
N THR A 4 10.52 -13.59 10.73
CA THR A 4 9.73 -12.90 11.79
C THR A 4 8.52 -13.65 12.36
N PHE A 5 8.42 -14.98 12.33
CA PHE A 5 7.39 -15.68 13.11
C PHE A 5 7.80 -17.06 13.62
N PRO A 6 7.20 -17.53 14.74
CA PRO A 6 7.37 -18.91 15.20
C PRO A 6 7.07 -19.89 14.06
N GLY A 7 8.03 -20.76 13.74
CA GLY A 7 7.89 -21.79 12.69
C GLY A 7 8.28 -21.37 11.26
N ALA A 8 8.74 -20.13 11.04
CA ALA A 8 9.39 -19.75 9.78
C ALA A 8 10.57 -20.68 9.42
N SER A 9 11.34 -21.15 10.40
CA SER A 9 12.41 -22.12 10.19
C SER A 9 11.89 -23.50 9.74
N GLN A 10 10.75 -23.95 10.28
CA GLN A 10 10.15 -25.22 9.89
C GLN A 10 9.55 -25.14 8.49
N TRP A 11 8.90 -24.03 8.17
CA TRP A 11 8.43 -23.74 6.82
C TRP A 11 9.59 -23.66 5.81
N ALA A 12 10.65 -22.92 6.13
CA ALA A 12 11.86 -22.87 5.31
C ALA A 12 12.47 -24.27 5.09
N GLN A 13 12.52 -25.09 6.15
CA GLN A 13 13.02 -26.46 6.07
C GLN A 13 12.15 -27.33 5.16
N SER A 14 10.82 -27.24 5.27
CA SER A 14 9.91 -28.01 4.41
C SER A 14 10.08 -27.68 2.92
N LEU A 15 10.25 -26.39 2.57
CA LEU A 15 10.49 -25.98 1.19
C LEU A 15 11.84 -26.47 0.69
N HIS A 16 12.84 -26.52 1.57
CA HIS A 16 14.14 -27.09 1.25
C HIS A 16 14.07 -28.61 1.04
N GLU A 17 13.32 -29.32 1.87
CA GLU A 17 13.05 -30.76 1.74
C GLU A 17 12.28 -31.08 0.45
N ALA A 18 11.45 -30.14 -0.04
CA ALA A 18 10.80 -30.20 -1.35
C ALA A 18 11.75 -29.93 -2.53
N GLY A 19 13.04 -29.69 -2.29
CA GLY A 19 14.08 -29.52 -3.31
C GLY A 19 14.41 -28.06 -3.66
N ASN A 20 13.83 -27.08 -2.97
CA ASN A 20 14.07 -25.66 -3.25
C ASN A 20 15.35 -25.15 -2.59
N THR A 21 15.99 -24.17 -3.24
CA THR A 21 17.01 -23.34 -2.58
C THR A 21 16.29 -22.30 -1.73
N VAL A 22 16.37 -22.42 -0.41
CA VAL A 22 15.67 -21.53 0.51
C VAL A 22 16.66 -20.60 1.19
N PHE A 23 16.32 -19.32 1.23
CA PHE A 23 17.05 -18.32 1.98
C PHE A 23 16.09 -17.59 2.93
N LEU A 24 16.49 -17.57 4.21
CA LEU A 24 15.75 -16.93 5.27
C LEU A 24 16.46 -15.61 5.63
N ALA A 25 15.94 -14.51 5.09
CA ALA A 25 16.51 -13.18 5.19
C ALA A 25 16.35 -12.61 6.60
N SER A 26 17.45 -12.07 7.13
CA SER A 26 17.50 -11.40 8.43
C SER A 26 17.46 -9.89 8.21
N LEU A 27 16.33 -9.25 8.58
CA LEU A 27 16.11 -7.81 8.39
C LEU A 27 17.21 -6.93 8.99
N THR A 28 17.91 -7.42 10.00
CA THR A 28 19.06 -6.73 10.58
C THR A 28 20.08 -7.76 11.01
N PRO A 29 21.25 -7.84 10.35
CA PRO A 29 22.32 -8.73 10.76
C PRO A 29 22.68 -8.51 12.23
N GLY A 30 22.42 -9.52 13.07
CA GLY A 30 22.70 -9.49 14.51
C GLY A 30 21.58 -8.98 15.42
N ALA A 31 20.43 -8.56 14.88
CA ALA A 31 19.24 -8.35 15.70
C ALA A 31 18.61 -9.70 16.05
N ILE A 32 18.54 -9.97 17.35
CA ILE A 32 17.98 -11.22 17.91
C ILE A 32 16.69 -10.97 18.69
N SER A 33 16.22 -9.71 18.76
CA SER A 33 14.96 -9.36 19.42
C SER A 33 14.20 -8.25 18.71
N TRP A 34 12.88 -8.28 18.87
CA TRP A 34 11.97 -7.23 18.39
C TRP A 34 12.36 -5.83 18.88
N ASP A 35 12.90 -5.69 20.09
CA ASP A 35 13.33 -4.39 20.61
C ASP A 35 14.59 -3.84 19.94
N GLN A 36 15.41 -4.70 19.34
CA GLN A 36 16.53 -4.28 18.49
C GLN A 36 16.03 -3.90 17.09
N LEU A 37 15.10 -4.67 16.52
CA LEU A 37 14.46 -4.36 15.24
C LEU A 37 13.73 -3.01 15.27
N LYS A 38 12.97 -2.69 16.32
CA LYS A 38 12.30 -1.37 16.46
C LYS A 38 13.24 -0.15 16.37
N ARG A 39 14.55 -0.34 16.57
CA ARG A 39 15.56 0.73 16.52
C ARG A 39 16.19 0.91 15.14
N THR A 40 15.98 -0.03 14.24
CA THR A 40 16.45 0.02 12.85
C THR A 40 15.41 0.64 11.94
N GLN A 41 15.86 1.25 10.85
CA GLN A 41 14.98 1.94 9.91
C GLN A 41 14.60 1.02 8.75
N TRP A 42 13.42 1.27 8.19
CA TRP A 42 12.90 0.59 7.00
C TRP A 42 13.91 0.51 5.85
N ASN A 43 14.64 1.60 5.58
CA ASN A 43 15.60 1.62 4.46
C ASN A 43 16.69 0.53 4.64
N THR A 44 17.17 0.34 5.88
CA THR A 44 18.20 -0.67 6.17
C THR A 44 17.68 -2.09 5.99
N TRP A 45 16.43 -2.34 6.40
CA TRP A 45 15.76 -3.62 6.18
C TRP A 45 15.61 -3.92 4.69
N TYR A 46 15.15 -2.93 3.94
CA TYR A 46 14.90 -3.08 2.51
C TYR A 46 16.21 -3.25 1.73
N GLU A 47 17.26 -2.49 2.05
CA GLU A 47 18.59 -2.64 1.43
C GLU A 47 19.16 -4.05 1.64
N THR A 48 19.08 -4.57 2.87
CA THR A 48 19.53 -5.94 3.19
C THR A 48 18.74 -6.98 2.38
N LEU A 49 17.41 -6.83 2.32
CA LEU A 49 16.55 -7.71 1.55
C LEU A 49 16.88 -7.70 0.05
N VAL A 50 17.18 -6.52 -0.52
CA VAL A 50 17.55 -6.37 -1.92
C VAL A 50 18.90 -7.03 -2.22
N GLU A 51 19.87 -6.96 -1.31
CA GLU A 51 21.15 -7.68 -1.43
C GLU A 51 20.93 -9.19 -1.45
N ASP A 52 20.17 -9.71 -0.49
CA ASP A 52 19.83 -11.12 -0.37
C ASP A 52 19.06 -11.66 -1.60
N PHE A 53 18.14 -10.85 -2.13
CA PHE A 53 17.40 -11.16 -3.35
C PHE A 53 18.33 -11.28 -4.56
N ARG A 54 19.24 -10.32 -4.76
CA ARG A 54 20.20 -10.35 -5.89
C ARG A 54 21.13 -11.55 -5.82
N ASP A 55 21.57 -11.93 -4.62
CA ASP A 55 22.40 -13.11 -4.41
C ASP A 55 21.64 -14.41 -4.71
N LEU A 56 20.33 -14.46 -4.46
CA LEU A 56 19.47 -15.57 -4.88
C LEU A 56 19.27 -15.59 -6.39
N LYS A 57 18.96 -14.45 -7.01
CA LYS A 57 18.72 -14.37 -8.47
C LYS A 57 19.93 -14.77 -9.29
N GLN A 58 21.15 -14.56 -8.78
CA GLN A 58 22.38 -15.04 -9.43
C GLN A 58 22.52 -16.58 -9.44
N ARG A 59 21.83 -17.28 -8.54
CA ARG A 59 21.95 -18.75 -8.34
C ARG A 59 20.71 -19.52 -8.77
N CYS A 60 19.57 -18.85 -8.90
CA CYS A 60 18.28 -19.43 -9.17
C CYS A 60 17.65 -18.76 -10.39
N GLU A 61 17.17 -19.57 -11.34
CA GLU A 61 16.47 -19.08 -12.53
C GLU A 61 15.10 -18.50 -12.15
N LYS A 62 14.34 -19.29 -11.36
CA LYS A 62 13.05 -18.92 -10.79
C LYS A 62 13.20 -18.47 -9.34
N VAL A 63 12.65 -17.31 -8.99
CA VAL A 63 12.75 -16.73 -7.65
C VAL A 63 11.37 -16.35 -7.12
N PHE A 64 11.07 -16.85 -5.91
CA PHE A 64 9.86 -16.54 -5.17
C PHE A 64 10.21 -15.76 -3.91
N ILE A 65 9.38 -14.78 -3.55
CA ILE A 65 9.55 -14.00 -2.33
C ILE A 65 8.39 -14.29 -1.40
N ALA A 66 8.71 -14.51 -0.13
CA ALA A 66 7.75 -14.82 0.90
C ALA A 66 7.90 -13.85 2.08
N GLY A 67 6.79 -13.24 2.50
CA GLY A 67 6.72 -12.26 3.57
C GLY A 67 5.61 -12.56 4.58
N PHE A 68 5.90 -12.37 5.86
CA PHE A 68 4.94 -12.50 6.96
C PHE A 68 4.70 -11.13 7.61
N ASP A 69 3.44 -10.77 7.88
CA ASP A 69 3.09 -9.52 8.57
C ASP A 69 3.74 -8.31 7.86
N ILE A 70 4.56 -7.51 8.56
CA ILE A 70 5.30 -6.39 7.97
C ILE A 70 6.31 -6.81 6.89
N GLY A 71 6.72 -8.08 6.90
CA GLY A 71 7.53 -8.68 5.84
C GLY A 71 6.75 -8.84 4.53
N GLY A 72 5.41 -8.92 4.58
CA GLY A 72 4.56 -8.88 3.39
C GLY A 72 4.69 -7.56 2.65
N ALA A 73 4.67 -6.43 3.38
CA ALA A 73 4.90 -5.10 2.80
C ALA A 73 6.29 -4.96 2.15
N LEU A 74 7.33 -5.58 2.73
CA LEU A 74 8.66 -5.60 2.14
C LEU A 74 8.74 -6.50 0.89
N ALA A 75 8.02 -7.62 0.90
CA ALA A 75 7.91 -8.51 -0.26
C ALA A 75 7.21 -7.81 -1.43
N LEU A 76 6.09 -7.13 -1.16
CA LEU A 76 5.37 -6.29 -2.12
C LEU A 76 6.28 -5.19 -2.67
N ARG A 77 7.01 -4.47 -1.81
CA ARG A 77 7.96 -3.46 -2.29
C ARG A 77 9.06 -4.03 -3.19
N LEU A 78 9.48 -5.27 -2.94
CA LEU A 78 10.48 -5.93 -3.78
C LEU A 78 9.86 -6.32 -5.14
N ALA A 79 8.62 -6.81 -5.14
CA ALA A 79 7.82 -7.11 -6.32
C ALA A 79 7.57 -5.87 -7.19
N GLU A 80 7.20 -4.75 -6.60
CA GLU A 80 7.02 -3.46 -7.30
C GLU A 80 8.28 -2.99 -8.04
N ASN A 81 9.47 -3.21 -7.45
CA ASN A 81 10.73 -2.67 -7.98
C ASN A 81 11.49 -3.65 -8.88
N PHE A 82 11.25 -4.96 -8.75
CA PHE A 82 11.97 -6.03 -9.45
C PHE A 82 11.03 -7.06 -10.06
N GLY A 83 9.83 -6.64 -10.47
CA GLY A 83 8.77 -7.54 -10.91
C GLY A 83 9.18 -8.52 -12.00
N ASP A 84 9.92 -8.06 -13.02
CA ASP A 84 10.44 -8.88 -14.11
C ASP A 84 11.39 -10.02 -13.64
N GLU A 85 11.96 -9.90 -12.45
CA GLU A 85 12.91 -10.86 -11.89
C GLU A 85 12.28 -11.82 -10.87
N ILE A 86 11.02 -11.59 -10.49
CA ILE A 86 10.27 -12.31 -9.46
C ILE A 86 9.16 -13.11 -10.10
N ASP A 87 9.15 -14.43 -9.87
CA ASP A 87 8.21 -15.34 -10.51
C ASP A 87 6.93 -15.56 -9.69
N GLY A 88 6.94 -15.21 -8.41
CA GLY A 88 5.76 -15.28 -7.56
C GLY A 88 6.00 -14.74 -6.17
N VAL A 89 4.90 -14.31 -5.53
CA VAL A 89 4.90 -13.70 -4.21
C VAL A 89 3.99 -14.50 -3.28
N ILE A 90 4.47 -14.80 -2.07
CA ILE A 90 3.73 -15.51 -1.03
C ILE A 90 3.60 -14.58 0.18
N LEU A 91 2.37 -14.20 0.52
CA LEU A 91 2.04 -13.34 1.65
C LEU A 91 1.36 -14.17 2.73
N LEU A 92 1.89 -14.12 3.94
CA LEU A 92 1.28 -14.74 5.12
C LEU A 92 0.88 -13.65 6.10
N GLU A 93 -0.43 -13.52 6.34
CA GLU A 93 -1.03 -12.53 7.23
C GLU A 93 -0.40 -11.14 7.02
N PRO A 94 -0.36 -10.60 5.77
CA PRO A 94 0.37 -9.37 5.48
C PRO A 94 -0.22 -8.19 6.23
N SER A 95 0.65 -7.32 6.74
CA SER A 95 0.25 -6.04 7.32
C SER A 95 0.93 -4.87 6.62
N LEU A 96 0.12 -3.90 6.22
CA LEU A 96 0.53 -2.59 5.77
C LEU A 96 0.30 -1.63 6.96
N PRO A 97 1.35 -1.20 7.68
CA PRO A 97 1.18 -0.30 8.81
C PRO A 97 0.84 1.14 8.34
N LEU A 98 -0.43 1.33 7.96
CA LEU A 98 -0.97 2.54 7.34
C LEU A 98 -1.52 3.54 8.36
N ASP A 99 -2.07 3.04 9.47
CA ASP A 99 -2.59 3.87 10.54
C ASP A 99 -1.58 3.92 11.70
N HIS A 100 -0.65 4.88 11.65
CA HIS A 100 -0.31 5.63 12.86
C HIS A 100 0.33 6.97 12.49
N ARG A 101 -0.27 8.01 13.07
CA ARG A 101 0.21 9.38 13.13
C ARG A 101 1.70 9.36 13.43
N ILE A 102 2.48 9.92 12.50
CA ILE A 102 3.95 9.97 12.49
C ILE A 102 4.55 8.64 12.01
N PHE A 103 5.20 8.64 10.83
CA PHE A 103 6.26 7.70 10.34
C PHE A 103 6.05 7.08 8.94
N ASN A 104 7.17 7.09 8.20
CA ASN A 104 7.51 6.39 6.96
C ASN A 104 6.64 6.59 5.72
N LYS A 105 7.03 7.59 4.90
CA LYS A 105 6.64 7.73 3.49
C LYS A 105 6.76 6.43 2.68
N GLN A 106 7.61 5.51 3.13
CA GLN A 106 7.90 4.26 2.46
C GLN A 106 6.74 3.25 2.52
N TRP A 107 5.99 3.17 3.62
CA TRP A 107 4.83 2.26 3.69
C TRP A 107 3.68 2.72 2.80
N ARG A 108 3.46 4.03 2.76
CA ARG A 108 2.49 4.64 1.84
C ARG A 108 2.89 4.46 0.38
N ALA A 109 4.19 4.38 0.09
CA ALA A 109 4.65 4.10 -1.27
C ALA A 109 4.28 2.69 -1.71
N VAL A 110 4.36 1.69 -0.82
CA VAL A 110 3.91 0.31 -1.10
C VAL A 110 2.42 0.31 -1.47
N GLU A 111 1.58 0.86 -0.59
CA GLU A 111 0.13 0.96 -0.84
C GLU A 111 -0.19 1.66 -2.18
N MET A 112 0.48 2.78 -2.46
CA MET A 112 0.23 3.52 -3.70
C MET A 112 0.69 2.78 -4.95
N ASP A 113 1.69 1.90 -4.84
CA ASP A 113 2.35 1.24 -5.97
C ASP A 113 1.88 -0.23 -6.14
N LEU A 114 0.89 -0.70 -5.37
CA LEU A 114 0.39 -2.09 -5.45
C LEU A 114 -0.01 -2.52 -6.87
N TYR A 115 -0.52 -1.59 -7.67
CA TYR A 115 -0.87 -1.83 -9.08
C TYR A 115 0.32 -2.26 -9.95
N LEU A 116 1.56 -2.06 -9.51
CA LEU A 116 2.77 -2.53 -10.19
C LEU A 116 3.08 -4.02 -9.94
N VAL A 117 2.41 -4.65 -8.97
CA VAL A 117 2.57 -6.07 -8.66
C VAL A 117 1.73 -6.88 -9.64
N ASP A 118 2.37 -7.46 -10.64
CA ASP A 118 1.76 -8.28 -11.70
C ASP A 118 2.14 -9.78 -11.59
N GLN A 119 2.91 -10.15 -10.57
CA GLN A 119 3.37 -11.52 -10.37
C GLN A 119 2.26 -12.37 -9.74
N PRO A 120 2.22 -13.69 -10.02
CA PRO A 120 1.33 -14.62 -9.32
C PRO A 120 1.45 -14.47 -7.80
N LEU A 121 0.31 -14.44 -7.11
CA LEU A 121 0.23 -14.12 -5.69
C LEU A 121 -0.50 -15.22 -4.92
N LEU A 122 0.13 -15.71 -3.85
CA LEU A 122 -0.51 -16.55 -2.83
C LEU A 122 -0.67 -15.72 -1.55
N ILE A 123 -1.90 -15.50 -1.10
CA ILE A 123 -2.21 -14.82 0.15
C ILE A 123 -2.82 -15.82 1.12
N MET A 124 -2.19 -16.00 2.27
CA MET A 124 -2.65 -16.88 3.35
C MET A 124 -2.97 -16.02 4.58
N TYR A 125 -4.16 -16.16 5.14
CA TYR A 125 -4.56 -15.40 6.34
C TYR A 125 -5.51 -16.19 7.23
N SER A 126 -5.53 -15.90 8.52
CA SER A 126 -6.46 -16.54 9.47
C SER A 126 -7.87 -15.94 9.42
N GLU A 127 -8.86 -16.72 9.83
CA GLU A 127 -10.26 -16.28 9.88
C GLU A 127 -10.48 -15.08 10.83
N GLU A 128 -9.75 -15.02 11.94
CA GLU A 128 -9.85 -13.91 12.90
C GLU A 128 -9.38 -12.58 12.28
N ILE A 129 -8.26 -12.60 11.54
CA ILE A 129 -7.74 -11.43 10.82
C ILE A 129 -8.73 -10.98 9.72
N ARG A 130 -9.38 -11.94 9.05
CA ARG A 130 -10.46 -11.65 8.08
C ARG A 130 -11.64 -10.93 8.75
N GLU A 131 -12.00 -11.34 9.98
CA GLU A 131 -13.16 -10.78 10.71
C GLU A 131 -12.85 -9.47 11.46
N GLU A 132 -11.60 -9.20 11.82
CA GLU A 132 -11.20 -7.97 12.51
C GLU A 132 -11.22 -6.72 11.60
N ASN A 133 -11.62 -6.86 10.33
CA ASN A 133 -11.48 -5.85 9.28
C ASN A 133 -10.00 -5.48 9.02
N SER A 134 -9.09 -6.47 8.99
CA SER A 134 -7.75 -6.21 8.45
C SER A 134 -7.91 -5.90 6.96
N ASN A 135 -8.01 -4.61 6.65
CA ASN A 135 -8.17 -4.08 5.31
C ASN A 135 -7.03 -4.57 4.41
N ASP A 136 -5.87 -4.87 4.98
CA ASP A 136 -4.62 -5.08 4.25
C ASP A 136 -4.67 -6.27 3.29
N SER A 137 -5.10 -7.46 3.71
CA SER A 137 -5.09 -8.64 2.80
C SER A 137 -6.08 -8.51 1.65
N LEU A 138 -7.29 -8.02 1.94
CA LEU A 138 -8.33 -7.77 0.93
C LEU A 138 -7.95 -6.60 0.01
N MET A 139 -7.44 -5.51 0.58
CA MET A 139 -6.95 -4.36 -0.18
C MET A 139 -5.79 -4.75 -1.09
N ILE A 140 -4.84 -5.56 -0.61
CA ILE A 140 -3.78 -6.09 -1.46
C ILE A 140 -4.39 -6.90 -2.62
N ALA A 141 -5.32 -7.81 -2.35
CA ALA A 141 -5.96 -8.61 -3.40
C ALA A 141 -6.71 -7.75 -4.43
N ASP A 142 -7.36 -6.67 -3.99
CA ASP A 142 -8.14 -5.76 -4.84
C ASP A 142 -7.28 -4.80 -5.68
N GLU A 143 -6.12 -4.37 -5.17
CA GLU A 143 -5.31 -3.30 -5.77
C GLU A 143 -4.12 -3.81 -6.61
N VAL A 144 -3.70 -5.07 -6.47
CA VAL A 144 -2.64 -5.64 -7.32
C VAL A 144 -3.13 -5.92 -8.74
N SER A 145 -2.22 -5.86 -9.72
CA SER A 145 -2.52 -6.20 -11.12
C SER A 145 -2.23 -7.67 -11.45
N SER A 146 -2.11 -8.52 -10.43
CA SER A 146 -1.75 -9.93 -10.60
C SER A 146 -2.82 -10.67 -11.40
N PRO A 147 -2.44 -11.43 -12.45
CA PRO A 147 -3.37 -12.24 -13.23
C PRO A 147 -3.82 -13.50 -12.46
N PHE A 148 -3.14 -13.84 -11.37
CA PHE A 148 -3.42 -15.04 -10.59
C PHE A 148 -3.25 -14.75 -9.10
N ILE A 149 -4.35 -14.72 -8.38
CA ILE A 149 -4.40 -14.55 -6.94
C ILE A 149 -5.02 -15.81 -6.34
N ARG A 150 -4.28 -16.50 -5.47
CA ARG A 150 -4.78 -17.61 -4.65
C ARG A 150 -4.89 -17.14 -3.21
N GLU A 151 -6.10 -17.17 -2.67
CA GLU A 151 -6.38 -16.89 -1.26
C GLU A 151 -6.62 -18.19 -0.50
N VAL A 152 -5.97 -18.36 0.64
CA VAL A 152 -6.10 -19.54 1.51
C VAL A 152 -6.38 -19.09 2.94
N ILE A 153 -7.47 -19.62 3.50
CA ILE A 153 -7.88 -19.32 4.87
C ILE A 153 -7.26 -20.35 5.81
N LEU A 154 -6.55 -19.89 6.83
CA LEU A 154 -5.96 -20.70 7.89
C LEU A 154 -6.96 -20.82 9.05
N GLU A 155 -7.82 -21.85 9.00
CA GLU A 155 -8.96 -22.02 9.92
C GLU A 155 -8.59 -22.26 11.38
N ARG A 156 -7.39 -22.79 11.69
CA ARG A 156 -7.00 -23.22 13.04
C ARG A 156 -5.87 -22.38 13.63
N SER A 157 -5.54 -21.29 12.97
CA SER A 157 -4.40 -20.45 13.28
C SER A 157 -4.83 -19.08 13.77
N PHE A 158 -4.15 -18.59 14.81
CA PHE A 158 -4.33 -17.26 15.37
C PHE A 158 -3.06 -16.46 15.10
N HIS A 159 -3.11 -15.38 14.31
CA HIS A 159 -2.17 -14.25 14.03
C HIS A 159 -0.62 -14.41 14.13
N LEU A 160 -0.10 -15.28 15.00
CA LEU A 160 1.32 -15.59 15.25
C LEU A 160 1.58 -17.11 15.47
N GLN A 161 0.54 -17.94 15.42
CA GLN A 161 0.57 -19.40 15.64
C GLN A 161 0.26 -20.20 14.36
N SER A 162 0.29 -19.57 13.19
CA SER A 162 0.02 -20.24 11.91
C SER A 162 0.92 -21.43 11.63
N ALA A 163 2.15 -21.42 12.16
CA ALA A 163 3.04 -22.56 12.05
C ALA A 163 2.76 -23.72 13.03
N ASP A 164 2.05 -23.49 14.14
CA ASP A 164 1.86 -24.50 15.19
C ASP A 164 0.70 -25.46 14.85
N HIS A 165 -0.37 -24.96 14.22
CA HIS A 165 -1.56 -25.77 13.92
C HIS A 165 -1.83 -25.98 12.42
N ASP A 166 -1.64 -24.95 11.58
CA ASP A 166 -1.81 -25.04 10.12
C ASP A 166 -0.47 -25.10 9.37
N GLY A 167 0.62 -25.39 10.08
CA GLY A 167 1.95 -25.60 9.49
C GLY A 167 1.92 -26.55 8.27
N PRO A 168 1.27 -27.73 8.33
CA PRO A 168 1.16 -28.62 7.17
C PRO A 168 0.45 -27.98 5.97
N LEU A 169 -0.64 -27.24 6.20
CA LEU A 169 -1.40 -26.57 5.13
C LEU A 169 -0.57 -25.45 4.48
N LEU A 170 0.09 -24.63 5.30
CA LEU A 170 1.03 -23.60 4.83
C LEU A 170 2.11 -24.20 3.93
N GLN A 171 2.66 -25.35 4.31
CA GLN A 171 3.72 -26.04 3.57
C GLN A 171 3.18 -26.63 2.26
N GLU A 172 2.03 -27.29 2.31
CA GLU A 172 1.35 -27.89 1.16
C GLU A 172 1.01 -26.83 0.12
N GLU A 173 0.32 -25.75 0.51
CA GLU A 173 -0.10 -24.67 -0.40
C GLU A 173 1.08 -23.90 -0.97
N SER A 174 2.10 -23.62 -0.15
CA SER A 174 3.32 -22.95 -0.64
C SER A 174 4.04 -23.81 -1.69
N ALA A 175 4.18 -25.12 -1.44
CA ALA A 175 4.85 -26.03 -2.35
C ALA A 175 4.03 -26.26 -3.63
N ALA A 176 2.70 -26.39 -3.51
CA ALA A 176 1.79 -26.49 -4.64
C ALA A 176 1.90 -25.25 -5.53
N PHE A 177 1.75 -24.06 -4.94
CA PHE A 177 1.89 -22.79 -5.65
C PHE A 177 3.21 -22.68 -6.41
N ILE A 178 4.35 -22.93 -5.74
CA ILE A 178 5.67 -22.90 -6.39
C ILE A 178 5.75 -23.89 -7.56
N ASN A 179 5.28 -25.13 -7.37
CA ASN A 179 5.31 -26.15 -8.40
C ASN A 179 4.42 -25.81 -9.59
N GLU A 180 3.24 -25.23 -9.37
CA GLU A 180 2.33 -24.79 -10.43
C GLU A 180 2.97 -23.68 -11.27
N ILE A 181 3.56 -22.66 -10.64
CA ILE A 181 4.26 -21.59 -11.36
C ILE A 181 5.48 -22.12 -12.13
N VAL A 182 6.27 -23.02 -11.52
CA VAL A 182 7.47 -23.57 -12.16
C VAL A 182 7.12 -24.52 -13.31
N SER A 183 6.06 -25.33 -13.16
CA SER A 183 5.63 -26.28 -14.18
C SER A 183 4.78 -25.64 -15.29
N GLY A 184 4.16 -24.48 -15.00
CA GLY A 184 3.15 -23.87 -15.87
C GLY A 184 1.84 -24.67 -15.95
N VAL A 185 1.66 -25.67 -15.09
CA VAL A 185 0.45 -26.50 -15.00
C VAL A 185 -0.31 -26.10 -13.75
N TRP A 186 -1.50 -25.53 -13.92
CA TRP A 186 -2.35 -25.09 -12.83
C TRP A 186 -3.21 -26.24 -12.32
N LEU A 187 -3.29 -26.44 -11.00
CA LEU A 187 -4.07 -27.54 -10.41
C LEU A 187 -5.60 -27.36 -10.58
N VAL A 188 -6.05 -26.21 -11.10
CA VAL A 188 -7.45 -25.94 -11.45
C VAL A 188 -7.86 -26.70 -12.74
N ASP A 189 -6.90 -27.15 -13.57
CA ASP A 189 -7.18 -27.82 -14.86
C ASP A 189 -7.44 -29.34 -14.76
N ILE A 190 -7.65 -29.90 -13.56
CA ILE A 190 -7.93 -31.35 -13.41
C ILE A 190 -9.42 -31.70 -13.58
N ASP A 191 -10.33 -30.71 -13.65
CA ASP A 191 -11.73 -30.95 -14.02
C ASP A 191 -12.03 -30.45 -15.46
N ASP A 192 -12.03 -31.40 -16.40
CA ASP A 192 -12.90 -31.62 -17.58
C ASP A 192 -13.39 -30.45 -18.48
N ASP A 193 -12.92 -29.21 -18.32
CA ASP A 193 -13.47 -28.05 -19.05
C ASP A 193 -12.52 -27.43 -20.09
N SER A 194 -11.29 -27.93 -20.24
CA SER A 194 -10.36 -27.41 -21.27
C SER A 194 -10.93 -27.51 -22.70
N GLU A 195 -11.60 -28.62 -23.04
CA GLU A 195 -12.31 -28.75 -24.33
C GLU A 195 -13.50 -27.80 -24.45
N LEU A 196 -14.16 -27.48 -23.33
CA LEU A 196 -15.31 -26.56 -23.30
C LEU A 196 -14.85 -25.10 -23.46
N ILE A 197 -13.74 -24.74 -22.80
CA ILE A 197 -13.11 -23.42 -22.87
C ILE A 197 -12.57 -23.16 -24.27
N ASP A 198 -11.87 -24.13 -24.86
CA ASP A 198 -11.37 -24.01 -26.23
C ASP A 198 -12.51 -23.88 -27.25
N ALA A 199 -13.63 -24.59 -27.04
CA ALA A 199 -14.81 -24.49 -27.88
C ALA A 199 -15.53 -23.12 -27.76
N GLU A 200 -15.64 -22.57 -26.54
CA GLU A 200 -16.18 -21.22 -26.31
C GLU A 200 -15.27 -20.14 -26.89
N PHE A 201 -13.95 -20.29 -26.73
CA PHE A 201 -12.97 -19.37 -27.31
C PHE A 201 -13.03 -19.38 -28.84
N GLU A 202 -13.05 -20.55 -29.48
CA GLU A 202 -13.22 -20.67 -30.94
C GLU A 202 -14.58 -20.13 -31.41
N SER A 203 -15.64 -20.26 -30.61
CA SER A 203 -16.94 -19.65 -30.89
C SER A 203 -16.88 -18.11 -30.88
N ILE A 204 -16.19 -17.52 -29.90
CA ILE A 204 -15.95 -16.07 -29.81
C ILE A 204 -15.10 -15.60 -31.00
N VAL A 205 -14.02 -16.29 -31.32
CA VAL A 205 -13.13 -15.98 -32.45
C VAL A 205 -13.84 -16.13 -33.79
N ALA A 206 -14.69 -17.14 -33.95
CA ALA A 206 -15.52 -17.33 -35.14
C ALA A 206 -16.62 -16.28 -35.27
N GLY A 207 -17.14 -15.77 -34.15
CA GLY A 207 -18.06 -14.63 -34.08
C GLY A 207 -17.42 -13.29 -34.43
N LEU A 208 -16.09 -13.19 -34.28
CA LEU A 208 -15.27 -12.06 -34.73
C LEU A 208 -14.94 -12.20 -36.23
N SER A 209 -15.97 -12.21 -37.07
CA SER A 209 -15.78 -12.02 -38.50
C SER A 209 -15.30 -10.59 -38.76
N LEU A 210 -14.05 -10.45 -39.19
CA LEU A 210 -13.31 -9.23 -39.54
C LEU A 210 -13.90 -8.41 -40.71
N ASP A 211 -15.19 -8.58 -41.05
CA ASP A 211 -15.77 -8.13 -42.33
C ASP A 211 -17.14 -7.45 -42.18
N GLU A 212 -17.33 -6.66 -41.11
CA GLU A 212 -18.27 -5.53 -41.14
C GLU A 212 -17.65 -4.29 -40.48
N SER A 213 -16.62 -3.72 -41.12
CA SER A 213 -16.39 -2.28 -40.99
C SER A 213 -17.56 -1.57 -41.71
N SER A 214 -18.62 -1.27 -40.95
CA SER A 214 -19.67 -0.37 -41.43
C SER A 214 -19.03 0.97 -41.86
N PRO A 215 -19.50 1.62 -42.94
CA PRO A 215 -18.81 2.75 -43.58
C PRO A 215 -18.87 4.05 -42.77
N THR A 216 -19.23 3.99 -41.49
CA THR A 216 -19.27 5.11 -40.56
C THR A 216 -18.73 4.63 -39.23
N THR A 217 -17.42 4.74 -39.07
CA THR A 217 -16.68 4.33 -37.89
C THR A 217 -17.17 5.16 -36.70
N TYR A 218 -17.49 4.52 -35.58
CA TYR A 218 -17.86 5.17 -34.31
C TYR A 218 -16.81 6.22 -33.87
N LEU A 219 -15.56 6.02 -34.27
CA LEU A 219 -14.45 6.97 -34.11
C LEU A 219 -14.62 8.26 -34.95
N ASP A 220 -15.23 8.19 -36.14
CA ASP A 220 -15.53 9.38 -36.96
C ASP A 220 -16.69 10.21 -36.37
N GLU A 221 -17.55 9.61 -35.53
CA GLU A 221 -18.56 10.34 -34.76
C GLU A 221 -17.99 11.00 -33.50
N LEU A 222 -16.98 10.38 -32.86
CA LEU A 222 -16.23 10.97 -31.74
C LEU A 222 -15.34 12.14 -32.16
N ASP A 223 -14.77 12.10 -33.36
CA ASP A 223 -13.95 13.19 -33.92
C ASP A 223 -14.80 14.35 -34.46
N ARG A 224 -16.13 14.25 -34.46
CA ARG A 224 -16.99 15.40 -34.71
C ARG A 224 -16.98 16.28 -33.46
N PRO A 225 -16.48 17.52 -33.54
CA PRO A 225 -16.57 18.44 -32.41
C PRO A 225 -18.05 18.70 -32.14
N ASP A 226 -18.56 18.15 -31.03
CA ASP A 226 -19.88 18.48 -30.50
C ASP A 226 -19.81 19.95 -30.01
N PRO A 227 -20.52 20.89 -30.65
CA PRO A 227 -20.48 22.29 -30.25
C PRO A 227 -21.02 22.52 -28.83
N ASP A 228 -21.72 21.54 -28.25
CA ASP A 228 -22.31 21.62 -26.92
C ASP A 228 -21.51 20.85 -25.83
N ASP A 229 -20.48 20.07 -26.20
CA ASP A 229 -19.63 19.31 -25.25
C ASP A 229 -18.38 20.08 -24.81
N HIS A 230 -18.56 21.38 -24.54
CA HIS A 230 -17.57 22.14 -23.79
C HIS A 230 -17.98 22.17 -22.33
N PHE A 231 -17.40 21.26 -21.54
CA PHE A 231 -17.38 21.42 -20.10
C PHE A 231 -16.65 22.73 -19.76
N GLN A 232 -17.42 23.80 -19.58
CA GLN A 232 -16.96 24.99 -18.88
C GLN A 232 -17.09 24.69 -17.40
N ALA A 233 -15.97 24.36 -16.77
CA ALA A 233 -15.89 24.35 -15.32
C ALA A 233 -16.49 25.67 -14.81
N PRO A 234 -17.52 25.62 -13.94
CA PRO A 234 -18.05 26.84 -13.36
C PRO A 234 -16.88 27.53 -12.66
N ASP A 235 -16.52 28.74 -13.09
CA ASP A 235 -15.45 29.53 -12.50
C ASP A 235 -15.65 29.49 -10.98
N PRO A 236 -14.79 28.78 -10.22
CA PRO A 236 -15.05 28.55 -8.82
C PRO A 236 -15.15 29.93 -8.22
N LYS A 237 -16.33 30.27 -7.69
CA LYS A 237 -16.44 31.45 -6.84
C LYS A 237 -15.56 31.15 -5.65
N LEU A 238 -14.30 31.57 -5.73
CA LEU A 238 -13.41 31.69 -4.60
C LEU A 238 -14.24 32.41 -3.56
N ALA A 239 -14.70 31.68 -2.55
CA ALA A 239 -15.44 32.30 -1.47
C ALA A 239 -14.48 33.38 -0.96
N PRO A 240 -14.83 34.68 -1.07
CA PRO A 240 -13.96 35.70 -0.52
C PRO A 240 -13.75 35.30 0.93
N ILE A 241 -12.52 35.38 1.44
CA ILE A 241 -12.22 35.20 2.87
C ILE A 241 -12.97 36.32 3.60
N HIS A 242 -14.27 36.13 3.80
CA HIS A 242 -15.21 37.14 4.25
C HIS A 242 -15.32 37.14 5.77
N ASP A 243 -14.61 36.22 6.43
CA ASP A 243 -14.46 36.26 7.86
C ASP A 243 -13.37 37.27 8.23
N ARG A 244 -13.79 38.52 8.39
CA ARG A 244 -12.95 39.61 8.92
C ARG A 244 -12.25 39.19 10.23
N SER A 245 -12.84 38.28 10.99
CA SER A 245 -12.31 37.77 12.25
C SER A 245 -11.12 36.83 12.03
N LYS A 246 -11.20 35.88 11.07
CA LYS A 246 -10.06 35.01 10.67
C LYS A 246 -8.88 35.83 10.15
N ARG A 247 -9.15 36.88 9.37
CA ARG A 247 -8.08 37.76 8.89
C ARG A 247 -7.43 38.54 10.04
N ASN A 248 -8.23 39.09 10.95
CA ASN A 248 -7.72 39.84 12.10
C ASN A 248 -6.92 38.93 13.06
N SER A 249 -7.28 37.65 13.20
CA SER A 249 -6.53 36.71 14.03
C SER A 249 -5.16 36.38 13.45
N ILE A 250 -5.06 36.18 12.12
CA ILE A 250 -3.77 36.00 11.43
C ILE A 250 -2.88 37.24 11.60
N PHE A 251 -3.45 38.45 11.43
CA PHE A 251 -2.72 39.69 11.66
C PHE A 251 -2.22 39.80 13.11
N ALA A 252 -3.03 39.47 14.11
CA ALA A 252 -2.63 39.48 15.51
C ALA A 252 -1.53 38.45 15.83
N MET A 253 -1.61 37.26 15.21
CA MET A 253 -0.65 36.17 15.39
C MET A 253 0.72 36.48 14.77
N ILE A 254 0.78 37.32 13.74
CA ILE A 254 2.05 37.75 13.10
C ILE A 254 2.57 39.05 13.73
N ALA A 255 1.70 40.06 13.90
CA ALA A 255 2.10 41.37 14.40
C ALA A 255 2.46 41.35 15.89
N GLY A 256 1.82 40.50 16.70
CA GLY A 256 2.07 40.38 18.14
C GLY A 256 3.51 39.98 18.47
N PRO A 257 4.04 38.87 17.91
CA PRO A 257 5.44 38.47 18.09
C PRO A 257 6.42 39.48 17.52
N ILE A 258 6.14 40.10 16.37
CA ILE A 258 7.01 41.13 15.78
C ILE A 258 7.12 42.33 16.72
N TYR A 259 5.99 42.81 17.28
CA TYR A 259 5.99 43.88 18.28
C TYR A 259 6.81 43.49 19.52
N ALA A 260 6.59 42.29 20.06
CA ALA A 260 7.30 41.82 21.24
C ALA A 260 8.83 41.73 20.99
N ILE A 261 9.24 41.21 19.84
CA ILE A 261 10.65 41.11 19.44
C ILE A 261 11.26 42.50 19.25
N VAL A 262 10.58 43.43 18.57
CA VAL A 262 11.05 44.80 18.40
C VAL A 262 11.18 45.51 19.76
N ALA A 263 10.20 45.38 20.64
CA ALA A 263 10.24 45.96 21.97
C ALA A 263 11.37 45.37 22.83
N MET A 264 11.61 44.05 22.76
CA MET A 264 12.67 43.37 23.51
C MET A 264 14.08 43.62 22.96
N VAL A 265 14.27 43.60 21.64
CA VAL A 265 15.59 43.63 20.98
C VAL A 265 16.05 45.06 20.71
N LEU A 266 15.15 45.95 20.30
CA LEU A 266 15.51 47.32 19.92
C LEU A 266 15.29 48.33 21.05
N SER A 267 14.80 47.89 22.22
CA SER A 267 14.39 48.75 23.35
C SER A 267 13.51 49.92 22.90
N PHE A 268 12.77 49.72 21.80
CA PHE A 268 11.94 50.72 21.15
C PHE A 268 10.50 50.42 21.53
N ASP A 269 10.00 51.17 22.50
CA ASP A 269 8.62 51.08 22.98
C ASP A 269 7.86 52.35 22.55
N PRO A 270 7.20 52.34 21.39
CA PRO A 270 6.52 53.52 20.88
C PRO A 270 5.28 53.92 21.70
N LEU A 271 4.80 53.06 22.60
CA LEU A 271 3.60 53.30 23.41
C LEU A 271 3.87 53.33 24.93
N GLY A 272 5.08 52.99 25.37
CA GLY A 272 5.45 52.88 26.79
C GLY A 272 4.77 51.71 27.51
N ILE A 273 4.32 50.72 26.75
CA ILE A 273 3.60 49.55 27.23
C ILE A 273 4.48 48.36 26.85
N GLU A 274 5.27 47.92 27.83
CA GLU A 274 6.17 46.75 27.85
C GLU A 274 5.71 45.57 26.95
N PRO A 275 6.55 44.60 26.56
CA PRO A 275 6.26 43.63 25.49
C PRO A 275 4.99 42.74 25.63
N TRP A 276 4.34 42.73 26.79
CA TRP A 276 3.23 41.84 27.14
C TRP A 276 1.96 41.98 26.26
N PRO A 277 1.57 43.15 25.69
CA PRO A 277 0.44 43.23 24.77
C PRO A 277 0.68 42.47 23.47
N GLY A 278 1.93 42.38 23.00
CA GLY A 278 2.28 41.58 21.82
C GLY A 278 2.09 40.09 22.07
N VAL A 279 2.42 39.62 23.28
CA VAL A 279 2.20 38.23 23.72
C VAL A 279 0.70 37.93 23.84
N LEU A 280 -0.09 38.85 24.42
CA LEU A 280 -1.55 38.68 24.50
C LEU A 280 -2.22 38.68 23.13
N ALA A 281 -1.78 39.53 22.20
CA ALA A 281 -2.30 39.57 20.84
C ALA A 281 -2.04 38.24 20.10
N PHE A 282 -0.88 37.62 20.31
CA PHE A 282 -0.56 36.31 19.74
C PHE A 282 -1.49 35.21 20.24
N PHE A 283 -1.62 35.05 21.57
CA PHE A 283 -2.45 33.99 22.14
C PHE A 283 -3.96 34.22 21.91
N GLY A 284 -4.41 35.48 21.93
CA GLY A 284 -5.78 35.84 21.58
C GLY A 284 -6.10 35.54 20.12
N GLY A 285 -5.17 35.86 19.20
CA GLY A 285 -5.29 35.51 17.78
C GLY A 285 -5.33 34.01 17.55
N LEU A 286 -4.44 33.25 18.19
CA LEU A 286 -4.39 31.79 18.10
C LEU A 286 -5.69 31.14 18.58
N ALA A 287 -6.24 31.58 19.71
CA ALA A 287 -7.50 31.05 20.25
C ALA A 287 -8.69 31.28 19.30
N VAL A 288 -8.80 32.48 18.72
CA VAL A 288 -9.86 32.81 17.74
C VAL A 288 -9.70 32.01 16.45
N PHE A 289 -8.46 31.79 15.99
CA PHE A 289 -8.17 30.99 14.81
C PHE A 289 -8.55 29.52 14.99
N LEU A 290 -8.17 28.91 16.13
CA LEU A 290 -8.50 27.51 16.44
C LEU A 290 -10.01 27.28 16.63
N PHE A 291 -10.70 28.21 17.29
CA PHE A 291 -12.16 28.14 17.44
C PHE A 291 -12.86 28.14 16.08
N ARG A 292 -12.37 28.95 15.13
CA ARG A 292 -12.92 29.05 13.79
C ARG A 292 -12.56 27.89 12.87
N LEU A 293 -11.40 27.25 13.06
CA LEU A 293 -11.07 26.02 12.34
C LEU A 293 -12.01 24.88 12.73
N ARG A 294 -12.41 24.80 14.01
CA ARG A 294 -13.34 23.77 14.48
C ARG A 294 -14.72 23.85 13.80
N ASP A 295 -15.21 25.06 13.53
CA ASP A 295 -16.52 25.27 12.89
C ASP A 295 -16.50 24.91 11.38
N ASP A 296 -15.33 24.97 10.71
CA ASP A 296 -15.20 24.59 9.29
C ASP A 296 -15.31 23.06 9.09
N PHE A 297 -15.08 22.23 10.12
CA PHE A 297 -15.18 20.77 10.03
C PHE A 297 -16.59 20.22 10.32
N THR A 298 -17.53 21.06 10.76
CA THR A 298 -18.88 20.61 11.13
C THR A 298 -19.93 20.77 10.02
N ASP A 299 -19.55 21.35 8.87
CA ASP A 299 -20.48 21.75 7.80
C ASP A 299 -20.09 21.19 6.41
N ASP A 300 -19.45 20.01 6.37
CA ASP A 300 -19.09 19.34 5.11
C ASP A 300 -20.09 18.22 4.79
N ASP A 301 -21.23 18.61 4.21
CA ASP A 301 -22.07 17.71 3.42
C ASP A 301 -21.26 17.35 2.17
N GLY A 302 -20.59 16.20 2.21
CA GLY A 302 -19.67 15.74 1.17
C GLY A 302 -20.24 15.85 -0.24
N ALA A 303 -19.54 16.56 -1.11
CA ALA A 303 -19.74 16.51 -2.55
C ALA A 303 -18.66 15.61 -3.16
N ILE A 304 -19.10 14.59 -3.90
CA ILE A 304 -18.25 13.72 -4.71
C ILE A 304 -18.17 14.35 -6.11
N VAL A 305 -16.95 14.48 -6.64
CA VAL A 305 -16.67 14.72 -8.06
C VAL A 305 -16.42 13.37 -8.72
#